data_AF-A0A4Q4NMD4-F1
#
_entry.id   AF-A0A4Q4NMD4-F1
#
_cell.length_a   1.000
_cell.length_b   1.000
_cell.length_c   1.000
_cell.angle_alpha   90.00
_cell.angle_beta   90.00
_cell.angle_gamma   90.00
#
_symmetry.space_group_name_H-M   'P 1'
#
loop_
_entity.id
_entity.type
_entity.pdbx_description
1 polymer ?
#
loop_
_entity_poly.entity_id
_entity_poly.type
_entity_poly.pdbx_seq_one_letter_code
_entity_poly.pdbx_strand_id
1 'polypeptide(L)'
;MHQTLMASIQRQRCAWDTSQSDATNEAKTWPIATYQAILLNIILPLTAWKQISSAVLEFPAPDYEILVALVNSSLKRGMFSYPSMLEQYQQSALTPQIAPHIWIGIEELKRFALTLYHVWTIYCETQVPSKDESQDRLSSHNLQFSAPISDDLWNADTIPELITLVEEEKANGNQICDNEMNWICNWS
;
A
#
# COMPACT_ATOMS: atom_id res chain seq x y z
N MET A 1 -10.35 5.24 -21.03
CA MET A 1 -9.12 5.33 -20.20
C MET A 1 -8.91 4.06 -19.38
N HIS A 2 -9.87 3.65 -18.52
CA HIS A 2 -9.80 2.43 -17.70
C HIS A 2 -9.41 1.16 -18.48
N GLN A 3 -10.08 0.86 -19.60
CA GLN A 3 -9.78 -0.33 -20.42
C GLN A 3 -8.37 -0.33 -21.01
N THR A 4 -7.86 0.84 -21.42
CA THR A 4 -6.50 0.98 -21.98
C THR A 4 -5.43 0.78 -20.91
N LEU A 5 -5.66 1.32 -19.70
CA LEU A 5 -4.77 1.13 -18.56
C LEU A 5 -4.78 -0.35 -18.13
N MET A 6 -5.95 -0.96 -18.06
CA MET A 6 -6.10 -2.39 -17.72
C MET A 6 -5.34 -3.30 -18.69
N ALA A 7 -5.47 -3.06 -20.00
CA ALA A 7 -4.72 -3.83 -21.00
C ALA A 7 -3.20 -3.65 -20.88
N SER A 8 -2.74 -2.47 -20.47
CA SER A 8 -1.32 -2.22 -20.21
C SER A 8 -0.83 -2.90 -18.94
N ILE A 9 -1.60 -2.87 -17.85
CA ILE A 9 -1.32 -3.57 -16.59
C ILE A 9 -1.19 -5.07 -16.84
N GLN A 10 -2.12 -5.65 -17.61
CA GLN A 10 -2.09 -7.06 -17.99
C GLN A 10 -0.87 -7.41 -18.84
N ARG A 11 -0.51 -6.56 -19.81
CA ARG A 11 0.69 -6.77 -20.65
C ARG A 11 1.98 -6.73 -19.83
N GLN A 12 2.03 -5.89 -18.80
CA GLN A 12 3.20 -5.75 -17.93
C GLN A 12 3.22 -6.72 -16.74
N ARG A 13 2.25 -7.64 -16.63
CA ARG A 13 2.10 -8.54 -15.47
C ARG A 13 3.39 -9.28 -15.12
N CYS A 14 4.09 -9.84 -16.11
CA CYS A 14 5.36 -10.53 -15.88
C CYS A 14 6.48 -9.66 -15.27
N ALA A 15 6.39 -8.33 -15.37
CA ALA A 15 7.38 -7.41 -14.83
C ALA A 15 7.12 -7.02 -13.37
N TRP A 16 5.88 -7.10 -12.90
CA TRP A 16 5.49 -6.61 -11.57
C TRP A 16 4.89 -7.68 -10.66
N ASP A 17 4.28 -8.73 -11.23
CA ASP A 17 3.65 -9.83 -10.51
C ASP A 17 4.71 -10.83 -10.05
N THR A 18 4.98 -10.84 -8.74
CA THR A 18 5.91 -11.77 -8.10
C THR A 18 5.19 -12.91 -7.39
N SER A 19 3.85 -12.99 -7.49
CA SER A 19 3.08 -14.02 -6.80
C SER A 19 3.51 -15.44 -7.19
N GLN A 20 3.89 -15.65 -8.45
CA GLN A 20 4.25 -16.96 -9.02
C GLN A 20 5.77 -17.21 -9.15
N SER A 21 6.65 -16.24 -8.83
CA SER A 21 8.10 -16.42 -9.07
C SER A 21 8.80 -17.21 -7.96
N ASP A 22 9.40 -18.36 -8.26
CA ASP A 22 10.20 -19.13 -7.28
C ASP A 22 11.57 -18.48 -6.97
N ALA A 23 11.93 -17.44 -7.72
CA ALA A 23 13.22 -16.78 -7.60
C ALA A 23 13.25 -15.82 -6.40
N THR A 24 14.05 -16.17 -5.40
CA THR A 24 14.45 -15.35 -4.25
C THR A 24 15.22 -14.07 -4.60
N ASN A 25 15.40 -13.72 -5.89
CA ASN A 25 16.49 -12.83 -6.28
C ASN A 25 16.23 -11.74 -7.35
N GLU A 26 15.00 -11.49 -7.83
CA GLU A 26 14.83 -10.55 -8.96
C GLU A 26 13.84 -9.42 -8.67
N ALA A 27 14.20 -8.57 -7.71
CA ALA A 27 14.15 -7.10 -7.75
C ALA A 27 14.31 -6.57 -6.31
N LYS A 28 15.49 -6.05 -5.96
CA LYS A 28 15.73 -5.34 -4.69
C LYS A 28 14.89 -4.07 -4.53
N THR A 29 14.23 -3.63 -5.59
CA THR A 29 13.47 -2.38 -5.62
C THR A 29 12.01 -2.67 -5.89
N TRP A 30 11.14 -2.13 -5.05
CA TRP A 30 9.70 -2.31 -5.19
C TRP A 30 9.16 -1.45 -6.34
N PRO A 31 8.30 -1.99 -7.23
CA PRO A 31 7.66 -1.22 -8.28
C PRO A 31 6.48 -0.39 -7.73
N ILE A 32 6.75 0.50 -6.78
CA ILE A 32 5.75 1.22 -5.97
C ILE A 32 4.76 1.98 -6.87
N ALA A 33 5.27 2.76 -7.82
CA ALA A 33 4.43 3.52 -8.75
C ALA A 33 3.49 2.63 -9.57
N THR A 34 3.95 1.45 -9.98
CA THR A 34 3.12 0.47 -10.71
C THR A 34 2.02 -0.07 -9.81
N TYR A 35 2.35 -0.43 -8.57
CA TYR A 35 1.37 -0.96 -7.62
C TYR A 35 0.31 0.07 -7.25
N GLN A 36 0.71 1.32 -7.04
CA GLN A 36 -0.22 2.44 -6.83
C GLN A 36 -1.12 2.68 -8.05
N ALA A 37 -0.56 2.66 -9.26
CA ALA A 37 -1.35 2.82 -10.48
C ALA A 37 -2.37 1.70 -10.67
N ILE A 38 -2.01 0.45 -10.33
CA ILE A 38 -2.94 -0.69 -10.33
C ILE A 38 -4.05 -0.48 -9.30
N LEU A 39 -3.69 -0.12 -8.06
CA LEU A 39 -4.65 0.10 -6.98
C LEU A 39 -5.62 1.24 -7.32
N LEU A 40 -5.13 2.35 -7.89
CA LEU A 40 -5.97 3.44 -8.39
C LEU A 40 -6.90 2.98 -9.51
N ASN A 41 -6.40 2.16 -10.43
CA ASN A 41 -7.22 1.60 -11.50
C ASN A 41 -8.34 0.71 -10.97
N ILE A 42 -8.13 0.01 -9.85
CA ILE A 42 -9.17 -0.78 -9.16
C ILE A 42 -10.15 0.13 -8.41
N ILE A 43 -9.68 1.18 -7.74
CA ILE A 43 -10.53 2.05 -6.90
C ILE A 43 -11.42 3.00 -7.73
N LEU A 44 -10.89 3.56 -8.82
CA LEU A 44 -11.58 4.59 -9.61
C LEU A 44 -12.95 4.13 -10.16
N PRO A 45 -13.11 2.91 -10.71
CA PRO A 45 -14.42 2.39 -11.08
C PRO A 45 -15.37 2.28 -9.89
N LEU A 46 -14.89 1.85 -8.73
CA LEU A 46 -15.71 1.65 -7.52
C LEU A 46 -16.28 2.97 -7.01
N THR A 47 -15.50 4.05 -7.06
CA THR A 47 -15.95 5.38 -6.62
C THR A 47 -16.88 6.04 -7.64
N ALA A 48 -16.63 5.85 -8.94
CA ALA A 48 -17.51 6.35 -10.00
C ALA A 48 -18.89 5.66 -9.99
N TRP A 49 -18.94 4.35 -9.70
CA TRP A 49 -20.20 3.59 -9.66
C TRP A 49 -21.09 3.98 -8.47
N LYS A 50 -20.47 4.31 -7.33
CA LYS A 50 -21.16 4.73 -6.10
C LYS A 50 -21.94 6.04 -6.28
N GLN A 51 -21.58 6.90 -7.24
CA GLN A 51 -22.34 8.11 -7.55
C GLN A 51 -23.60 7.86 -8.40
N ILE A 52 -23.72 6.69 -9.04
CA ILE A 52 -24.76 6.41 -10.04
C ILE A 52 -25.81 5.41 -9.51
N SER A 53 -25.47 4.54 -8.56
CA SER A 53 -26.37 3.52 -8.01
C SER A 53 -26.23 3.38 -6.49
N SER A 54 -27.38 3.40 -5.79
CA SER A 54 -27.51 3.13 -4.35
C SER A 54 -27.36 1.64 -3.99
N ALA A 55 -27.03 0.77 -4.93
CA ALA A 55 -27.05 -0.68 -4.71
C ALA A 55 -25.72 -1.30 -5.14
N VAL A 56 -25.05 -1.93 -4.16
CA VAL A 56 -23.99 -2.95 -4.23
C VAL A 56 -22.79 -2.60 -5.11
N LEU A 57 -21.60 -2.51 -4.50
CA LEU A 57 -20.33 -2.42 -5.24
C LEU A 57 -20.12 -3.72 -6.04
N GLU A 58 -20.47 -3.70 -7.33
CA GLU A 58 -20.14 -4.79 -8.24
C GLU A 58 -18.72 -4.58 -8.76
N PHE A 59 -17.81 -5.50 -8.42
CA PHE A 59 -16.46 -5.54 -8.98
C PHE A 59 -16.50 -6.23 -10.35
N PRO A 60 -16.10 -5.57 -11.45
CA PRO A 60 -15.90 -6.24 -12.73
C PRO A 60 -14.91 -7.41 -12.59
N ALA A 61 -15.26 -8.59 -13.12
CA ALA A 61 -14.44 -9.81 -13.03
C ALA A 61 -12.94 -9.69 -13.37
N PRO A 62 -12.45 -8.90 -14.37
CA PRO A 62 -11.02 -8.78 -14.65
C PRO A 62 -10.21 -8.07 -13.55
N ASP A 63 -10.88 -7.40 -12.61
CA ASP A 63 -10.23 -6.63 -11.55
C ASP A 63 -9.80 -7.54 -10.40
N TYR A 64 -10.42 -8.73 -10.26
CA TYR A 64 -10.11 -9.69 -9.20
C TYR A 64 -8.73 -10.31 -9.33
N GLU A 65 -8.40 -10.91 -10.48
CA GLU A 65 -7.12 -11.61 -10.63
C GLU A 65 -5.94 -10.66 -10.45
N ILE A 66 -6.12 -9.40 -10.85
CA ILE A 66 -5.13 -8.34 -10.69
C ILE A 66 -5.04 -7.92 -9.23
N LEU A 67 -6.16 -7.78 -8.52
CA LEU A 67 -6.18 -7.51 -7.08
C LEU A 67 -5.48 -8.64 -6.29
N VAL A 68 -5.78 -9.91 -6.59
CA VAL A 68 -5.13 -11.07 -5.95
C VAL A 68 -3.64 -11.07 -6.23
N ALA A 69 -3.23 -10.87 -7.48
CA ALA A 69 -1.81 -10.79 -7.83
C ALA A 69 -1.10 -9.63 -7.12
N LEU A 70 -1.76 -8.48 -7.00
CA LEU A 70 -1.22 -7.32 -6.28
C LEU A 70 -1.06 -7.61 -4.78
N VAL A 71 -2.08 -8.21 -4.15
CA VAL A 71 -2.03 -8.60 -2.73
C VAL A 71 -0.91 -9.60 -2.47
N ASN A 72 -0.87 -10.69 -3.25
CA ASN A 72 0.14 -11.73 -3.09
C ASN A 72 1.56 -11.20 -3.36
N SER A 73 1.72 -10.34 -4.37
CA SER A 73 3.01 -9.72 -4.65
C SER A 73 3.44 -8.76 -3.53
N SER A 74 2.51 -7.99 -2.97
CA SER A 74 2.79 -7.06 -1.86
C SER A 74 3.15 -7.80 -0.57
N LEU A 75 2.44 -8.89 -0.26
CA LEU A 75 2.73 -9.79 0.87
C LEU A 75 4.13 -10.38 0.74
N LYS A 76 4.45 -10.96 -0.43
CA LYS A 76 5.75 -11.59 -0.69
C LYS A 76 6.92 -10.61 -0.63
N ARG A 77 6.69 -9.34 -0.97
CA ARG A 77 7.68 -8.26 -0.86
C ARG A 77 7.82 -7.67 0.54
N GLY A 78 6.99 -8.09 1.50
CA GLY A 78 7.02 -7.57 2.87
C GLY A 78 6.47 -6.14 2.98
N MET A 79 5.65 -5.68 2.03
CA MET A 79 5.19 -4.29 1.96
C MET A 79 4.23 -3.87 3.09
N PHE A 80 3.85 -4.79 3.97
CA PHE A 80 3.00 -4.52 5.13
C PHE A 80 3.79 -4.47 6.45
N SER A 81 5.13 -4.50 6.38
CA SER A 81 6.02 -4.46 7.55
C SER A 81 6.91 -3.22 7.50
N TYR A 82 6.85 -2.39 8.55
CA TYR A 82 7.70 -1.20 8.65
C TYR A 82 9.20 -1.49 8.51
N PRO A 83 9.78 -2.52 9.16
CA PRO A 83 11.16 -2.92 8.92
C PRO A 83 11.52 -3.09 7.44
N SER A 84 10.67 -3.78 6.67
CA SER A 84 10.89 -3.97 5.23
C SER A 84 10.74 -2.67 4.43
N MET A 85 9.80 -1.80 4.80
CA MET A 85 9.67 -0.46 4.18
C MET A 85 10.93 0.37 4.43
N LEU A 86 11.49 0.29 5.62
CA LEU A 86 12.70 1.02 6.00
C LEU A 86 13.92 0.51 5.22
N GLU A 87 14.10 -0.81 5.12
CA GLU A 87 15.16 -1.42 4.32
C GLU A 87 15.07 -1.04 2.83
N GLN A 88 13.84 -0.90 2.30
CA GLN A 88 13.60 -0.49 0.92
C GLN A 88 14.10 0.94 0.63
N TYR A 89 13.99 1.87 1.59
CA TYR A 89 14.38 3.27 1.42
C TYR A 89 15.78 3.60 1.96
N GLN A 90 16.29 2.83 2.94
CA GLN A 90 17.64 3.00 3.52
C GLN A 90 18.75 2.32 2.69
N GLN A 91 18.56 2.20 1.38
CA GLN A 91 19.59 1.67 0.47
C GLN A 91 20.81 2.62 0.32
N SER A 92 20.80 3.80 0.96
CA SER A 92 21.86 4.81 0.95
C SER A 92 22.04 5.46 2.32
N ALA A 93 23.21 6.06 2.58
CA ALA A 93 23.54 6.66 3.88
C ALA A 93 22.54 7.78 4.26
N LEU A 94 22.05 7.74 5.50
CA LEU A 94 21.11 8.72 6.03
C LEU A 94 21.79 10.09 6.14
N THR A 95 21.31 11.07 5.38
CA THR A 95 21.71 12.48 5.48
C THR A 95 20.50 13.34 5.79
N PRO A 96 20.68 14.56 6.36
CA PRO A 96 19.56 15.49 6.60
C PRO A 96 18.75 15.84 5.34
N GLN A 97 19.35 15.70 4.15
CA GLN A 97 18.70 15.97 2.86
C GLN A 97 17.86 14.79 2.37
N ILE A 98 18.27 13.56 2.72
CA ILE A 98 17.61 12.31 2.27
C ILE A 98 16.55 11.86 3.29
N ALA A 99 16.71 12.22 4.57
CA ALA A 99 15.76 11.85 5.62
C ALA A 99 14.29 12.22 5.32
N PRO A 100 13.96 13.42 4.79
CA PRO A 100 12.59 13.75 4.42
C PRO A 100 12.03 12.85 3.29
N HIS A 101 12.87 12.49 2.32
CA HIS A 101 12.47 11.62 1.20
C HIS A 101 12.16 10.19 1.66
N ILE A 102 12.98 9.64 2.57
CA ILE A 102 12.74 8.32 3.18
C ILE A 102 11.43 8.34 3.97
N TRP A 103 11.22 9.41 4.76
CA TRP A 103 10.01 9.54 5.56
C TRP A 103 8.75 9.65 4.70
N ILE A 104 8.73 10.54 3.69
CA ILE A 104 7.65 10.67 2.71
C ILE A 104 7.35 9.32 2.07
N GLY A 105 8.39 8.61 1.61
CA GLY A 105 8.24 7.31 0.97
C GLY A 105 7.63 6.24 1.88
N ILE A 106 8.02 6.20 3.15
CA ILE A 106 7.42 5.30 4.14
C ILE A 106 5.95 5.64 4.38
N GLU A 107 5.62 6.92 4.57
CA GLU A 107 4.25 7.35 4.81
C GLU A 107 3.34 7.12 3.60
N GLU A 108 3.88 7.22 2.39
CA GLU A 108 3.22 6.84 1.14
C GLU A 108 2.98 5.32 1.07
N LEU A 109 3.96 4.50 1.47
CA LEU A 109 3.80 3.05 1.53
C LEU A 109 2.77 2.60 2.56
N LYS A 110 2.74 3.22 3.76
CA LYS A 110 1.72 2.93 4.77
C LYS A 110 0.32 3.21 4.22
N ARG A 111 0.12 4.35 3.54
CA ARG A 111 -1.14 4.69 2.88
C ARG A 111 -1.52 3.69 1.79
N PHE A 112 -0.55 3.29 0.95
CA PHE A 112 -0.77 2.26 -0.07
C PHE A 112 -1.20 0.93 0.57
N ALA A 113 -0.44 0.44 1.55
CA ALA A 113 -0.68 -0.83 2.23
C ALA A 113 -2.05 -0.86 2.93
N LEU A 114 -2.38 0.21 3.65
CA LEU A 114 -3.67 0.36 4.33
C LEU A 114 -4.83 0.43 3.33
N THR A 115 -4.67 1.17 2.24
CA THR A 115 -5.70 1.27 1.19
C THR A 115 -5.91 -0.08 0.51
N LEU A 116 -4.84 -0.81 0.20
CA LEU A 116 -4.92 -2.15 -0.38
C LEU A 116 -5.63 -3.13 0.56
N TYR A 117 -5.36 -3.06 1.87
CA TYR A 117 -6.08 -3.84 2.88
C TYR A 117 -7.58 -3.53 2.89
N HIS A 118 -7.98 -2.25 2.84
CA HIS A 118 -9.40 -1.88 2.79
C HIS A 118 -10.09 -2.37 1.51
N VAL A 119 -9.46 -2.18 0.35
CA VAL A 119 -10.01 -2.68 -0.93
C VAL A 119 -10.16 -4.20 -0.91
N TRP A 120 -9.16 -4.91 -0.39
CA TRP A 120 -9.22 -6.37 -0.22
C TRP A 120 -10.33 -6.82 0.72
N THR A 121 -10.54 -6.09 1.83
CA THR A 121 -11.60 -6.39 2.81
C THR A 121 -12.98 -6.20 2.21
N ILE A 122 -13.23 -5.05 1.58
CA ILE A 122 -14.49 -4.75 0.87
C ILE A 122 -14.75 -5.84 -0.18
N TYR A 123 -13.72 -6.21 -0.94
CA TYR A 123 -13.83 -7.26 -1.93
C TYR A 123 -14.25 -8.61 -1.31
N CYS A 124 -13.57 -9.03 -0.23
CA CYS A 124 -13.89 -10.27 0.48
C CYS A 124 -15.32 -10.27 1.06
N GLU A 125 -15.83 -9.13 1.52
CA GLU A 125 -17.19 -9.00 2.05
C GLU A 125 -18.26 -9.08 0.95
N THR A 126 -17.95 -8.57 -0.25
CA THR A 126 -18.87 -8.60 -1.40
C THR A 126 -18.97 -9.97 -2.07
N GLN A 127 -17.99 -10.85 -1.87
CA GLN A 127 -18.03 -12.21 -2.40
C GLN A 127 -18.73 -13.17 -1.43
N VAL A 128 -19.80 -13.83 -1.91
CA VAL A 128 -20.47 -14.95 -1.22
C VAL A 128 -19.43 -16.01 -0.84
N PRO A 129 -19.45 -16.59 0.38
CA PRO A 129 -18.35 -17.43 0.87
C PRO A 129 -18.28 -18.75 0.07
N SER A 130 -17.50 -18.75 -1.00
CA SER A 130 -16.99 -20.00 -1.57
C SER A 130 -15.90 -20.51 -0.63
N LYS A 131 -16.23 -21.57 0.08
CA LYS A 131 -15.35 -22.34 0.96
C LYS A 131 -14.16 -22.90 0.19
N ASP A 132 -13.10 -22.12 0.04
CA ASP A 132 -11.76 -22.69 -0.12
C ASP A 132 -10.80 -21.89 0.77
N GLU A 133 -10.65 -22.40 2.00
CA GLU A 133 -9.94 -21.81 3.11
C GLU A 133 -8.46 -22.25 3.10
N SER A 134 -7.63 -21.73 2.19
CA SER A 134 -6.18 -21.98 2.29
C SER A 134 -5.27 -21.07 1.43
N GLN A 135 -5.67 -19.85 1.10
CA GLN A 135 -4.72 -18.85 0.58
C GLN A 135 -4.46 -17.82 1.66
N ASP A 136 -3.18 -17.54 1.94
CA ASP A 136 -2.72 -16.52 2.90
C ASP A 136 -3.45 -15.19 2.68
N ARG A 137 -4.54 -14.99 3.42
CA ARG A 137 -5.42 -13.84 3.23
C ARG A 137 -4.75 -12.65 3.90
N LEU A 138 -4.62 -11.55 3.16
CA LEU A 138 -4.28 -10.27 3.75
C LEU A 138 -5.28 -9.95 4.86
N SER A 139 -4.77 -9.90 6.09
CA SER A 139 -5.51 -9.68 7.33
C SER A 139 -4.92 -8.49 8.08
N SER A 140 -5.64 -8.01 9.07
CA SER A 140 -5.16 -6.96 9.97
C SER A 140 -3.84 -7.33 10.66
N HIS A 141 -3.60 -8.62 10.95
CA HIS A 141 -2.35 -9.10 11.55
C HIS A 141 -1.12 -8.90 10.65
N ASN A 142 -1.32 -8.71 9.34
CA ASN A 142 -0.22 -8.42 8.43
C ASN A 142 0.23 -6.95 8.51
N LEU A 143 -0.58 -6.05 9.07
CA LEU A 143 -0.30 -4.60 9.13
C LEU A 143 0.61 -4.26 10.32
N GLN A 144 1.90 -4.51 10.15
CA GLN A 144 2.96 -4.25 11.13
C GLN A 144 3.53 -2.84 10.95
N PHE A 145 2.65 -1.85 11.06
CA PHE A 145 3.00 -0.44 11.07
C PHE A 145 1.91 0.38 11.79
N SER A 146 2.27 1.53 12.34
CA SER A 146 1.31 2.50 12.91
C SER A 146 0.50 3.17 11.81
N ALA A 147 -0.71 3.65 12.13
CA ALA A 147 -1.53 4.40 11.19
C ALA A 147 -0.74 5.57 10.53
N PRO A 148 -0.96 5.85 9.23
CA PRO A 148 -0.30 6.96 8.56
C PRO A 148 -0.53 8.30 9.28
N ILE A 149 0.49 9.15 9.31
CA ILE A 149 0.49 10.43 10.02
C ILE A 149 -0.36 11.48 9.27
N SER A 150 -0.91 12.48 9.98
CA SER A 150 -1.83 13.53 9.49
C SER A 150 -1.39 14.21 8.18
N ASP A 151 -2.37 14.68 7.40
CA ASP A 151 -2.19 15.36 6.12
C ASP A 151 -1.52 16.73 6.23
N ASP A 152 -1.43 17.30 7.44
CA ASP A 152 -0.85 18.62 7.70
C ASP A 152 0.63 18.72 7.31
N LEU A 153 1.40 17.64 7.50
CA LEU A 153 2.81 17.54 7.08
C LEU A 153 2.98 17.56 5.55
N TRP A 154 1.98 17.08 4.80
CA TRP A 154 2.01 17.05 3.33
C TRP A 154 1.72 18.41 2.71
N ASN A 155 1.22 19.35 3.51
CA ASN A 155 0.94 20.72 3.09
C ASN A 155 2.15 21.66 3.24
N ALA A 156 3.32 21.13 3.65
CA ALA A 156 4.54 21.93 3.72
C ALA A 156 4.94 22.45 2.33
N ASP A 157 5.05 23.77 2.18
CA ASP A 157 5.42 24.42 0.92
C ASP A 157 6.93 24.29 0.65
N THR A 158 7.73 24.06 1.69
CA THR A 158 9.20 23.98 1.59
C THR A 158 9.81 22.85 2.41
N ILE A 159 10.99 22.36 1.99
CA ILE A 159 11.74 21.33 2.73
C ILE A 159 12.11 21.76 4.16
N PRO A 160 12.54 23.01 4.44
CA PRO A 160 12.80 23.45 5.82
C PRO A 160 11.55 23.44 6.71
N GLU A 161 10.40 23.81 6.15
CA GLU A 161 9.11 23.73 6.84
C GLU A 161 8.72 22.29 7.15
N LEU A 162 8.87 21.39 6.16
CA LEU A 162 8.67 19.96 6.36
C LEU A 162 9.57 19.40 7.48
N ILE A 163 10.86 19.76 7.51
CA ILE A 163 11.78 19.36 8.57
C ILE A 163 11.29 19.87 9.94
N THR A 164 10.80 21.10 10.00
CA THR A 164 10.29 21.71 11.25
C THR A 164 9.04 20.98 11.74
N LEU A 165 8.07 20.71 10.86
CA LEU A 165 6.86 19.95 11.19
C LEU A 165 7.18 18.53 11.63
N VAL A 166 8.16 17.88 10.99
CA VAL A 166 8.68 16.58 11.43
C VAL A 166 9.31 16.69 12.82
N GLU A 167 10.08 17.72 13.13
CA GLU A 167 10.64 17.87 14.48
C GLU A 167 9.54 18.11 15.54
N GLU A 168 8.50 18.88 15.21
CA GLU A 168 7.36 19.15 16.08
C GLU A 168 6.52 17.90 16.35
N GLU A 169 6.23 17.11 15.33
CA GLU A 169 5.49 15.86 15.47
C GLU A 169 6.25 14.86 16.35
N LYS A 170 7.58 14.81 16.22
CA LYS A 170 8.44 14.03 17.10
C LYS A 170 8.37 14.50 18.55
N ALA A 171 8.31 15.82 18.75
CA ALA A 171 8.21 16.42 20.09
C ALA A 171 6.83 16.20 20.73
N ASN A 172 5.77 16.13 19.92
CA ASN A 172 4.40 15.84 20.35
C ASN A 172 4.17 14.38 20.75
N GLY A 173 5.20 13.52 20.65
CA GLY A 173 5.09 12.10 20.93
C GLY A 173 4.42 11.29 19.83
N ASN A 174 4.09 11.94 18.70
CA ASN A 174 3.73 11.23 17.47
C ASN A 174 5.02 10.57 16.98
N GLN A 175 5.02 9.24 17.06
CA GLN A 175 6.22 8.46 16.85
C GLN A 175 6.52 8.42 15.34
N ILE A 176 7.33 9.38 14.91
CA ILE A 176 7.85 9.49 13.53
C ILE A 176 8.69 8.27 13.17
N CYS A 177 9.31 7.67 14.19
CA CYS A 177 9.82 6.31 14.19
C CYS A 177 8.70 5.37 14.66
N ASP A 178 8.41 4.34 13.88
CA ASP A 178 7.26 3.47 14.11
C ASP A 178 7.38 2.71 15.45
N ASN A 179 6.44 2.96 16.36
CA ASN A 179 6.37 2.21 17.62
C ASN A 179 5.73 0.86 17.35
N GLU A 180 6.40 -0.23 17.70
CA GLU A 180 5.78 -1.55 17.62
C GLU A 180 4.49 -1.63 18.45
N MET A 181 4.40 -0.91 19.57
CA MET A 181 3.18 -0.87 20.39
C MET A 181 1.99 -0.23 19.67
N ASN A 182 2.23 0.66 18.71
CA ASN A 182 1.18 1.38 17.99
C ASN A 182 0.79 0.70 16.68
N TRP A 183 1.36 -0.46 16.35
CA TRP A 183 1.05 -1.18 15.12
C TRP A 183 -0.42 -1.58 15.03
N ILE A 184 -1.00 -1.43 13.84
CA ILE A 184 -2.41 -1.75 13.57
C ILE A 184 -2.73 -3.21 13.94
N CYS A 185 -1.79 -4.13 13.70
CA CYS A 185 -1.94 -5.55 14.06
C CYS A 185 -2.16 -5.81 15.56
N ASN A 186 -1.81 -4.88 16.46
CA ASN A 186 -1.99 -5.04 17.91
C ASN A 186 -3.39 -4.66 18.41
N TRP A 187 -4.14 -3.91 17.60
CA TRP A 187 -5.47 -3.38 17.96
C TRP A 187 -6.62 -4.11 17.26
N SER A 188 -6.28 -5.20 16.55
CA SER A 188 -7.18 -5.91 15.65
C SER A 188 -7.60 -7.27 16.19
#